data_AF-A0A1L5F3V5-F1
#
_entry.id   AF-A0A1L5F3V5-F1
#
_cell.length_a   1.000
_cell.length_b   1.000
_cell.length_c   1.000
_cell.angle_alpha   90.00
_cell.angle_beta   90.00
_cell.angle_gamma   90.00
#
_symmetry.space_group_name_H-M   'P 1'
#
loop_
_entity.id
_entity.type
_entity.pdbx_description
1 polymer ?
#
loop_
_entity_poly.entity_id
_entity_poly.type
_entity_poly.pdbx_seq_one_letter_code
_entity_poly.pdbx_strand_id
1 'polypeptide(L)'
;MGCRCNDITRCTNDIFKIGEMKSSFSSTESIDCSVSIELQKLAINCMTTFSCINMGELMSEEKKLNKDVTESLPKSVKKCEDKVEQLKLQKRSMQIEDIEYHSRD
;
A
#
# COMPACT_ATOMS: atom_id res chain seq x y z
N MET A 1 31.81 15.18 -14.48
CA MET A 1 30.47 14.90 -13.91
C MET A 1 29.66 16.19 -14.03
N GLY A 2 28.33 16.13 -13.99
CA GLY A 2 27.48 17.33 -14.08
C GLY A 2 26.48 17.36 -12.93
N CYS A 3 25.90 18.54 -12.69
CA CYS A 3 24.90 18.77 -11.63
C CYS A 3 23.70 17.80 -11.74
N ARG A 4 23.29 17.22 -10.60
CA ARG A 4 22.19 16.25 -10.46
C ARG A 4 20.97 16.79 -9.73
N CYS A 5 20.90 18.10 -9.48
CA CYS A 5 19.75 18.74 -8.83
C CYS A 5 18.38 18.32 -9.43
N ASN A 6 18.30 18.20 -10.76
CA ASN A 6 17.07 17.79 -11.45
C ASN A 6 16.70 16.32 -11.17
N ASP A 7 17.67 15.41 -11.16
CA ASP A 7 17.44 13.99 -10.89
C ASP A 7 17.08 13.75 -9.42
N ILE A 8 17.71 14.48 -8.50
CA ILE A 8 17.36 14.49 -7.08
C ILE A 8 15.92 14.98 -6.88
N THR A 9 15.51 16.03 -7.60
CA THR A 9 14.15 16.57 -7.54
C THR A 9 13.13 15.57 -8.07
N ARG A 10 13.40 14.94 -9.21
CA ARG A 10 12.54 13.87 -9.78
C ARG A 10 12.39 12.69 -8.82
N CYS A 11 13.51 12.19 -8.29
CA CYS A 11 13.50 11.09 -7.32
C CYS A 11 12.73 11.45 -6.04
N THR A 12 12.81 12.71 -5.60
CA THR A 12 12.01 13.21 -4.45
C THR A 12 10.51 13.16 -4.76
N ASN A 13 10.11 13.57 -5.95
CA ASN A 13 8.71 13.53 -6.37
C ASN A 13 8.21 12.08 -6.52
N ASP A 14 9.03 11.17 -7.02
CA ASP A 14 8.69 9.75 -7.13
C ASP A 14 8.49 9.12 -5.74
N ILE A 15 9.38 9.41 -4.79
CA ILE A 15 9.23 8.98 -3.38
C ILE A 15 7.90 9.49 -2.81
N PHE A 16 7.56 10.76 -3.05
CA PHE A 16 6.32 11.36 -2.57
C PHE A 16 5.09 10.65 -3.14
N LYS A 17 5.01 10.49 -4.47
CA LYS A 17 3.87 9.83 -5.14
C LYS A 17 3.68 8.38 -4.71
N ILE A 18 4.77 7.63 -4.56
CA ILE A 18 4.69 6.24 -4.08
C ILE A 18 4.24 6.21 -2.60
N GLY A 19 4.64 7.20 -1.80
CA GLY A 19 4.14 7.37 -0.44
C GLY A 19 2.64 7.64 -0.36
N GLU A 20 2.10 8.48 -1.25
CA GLU A 20 0.66 8.71 -1.38
C GLU A 20 -0.08 7.42 -1.76
N MET A 21 0.41 6.70 -2.77
CA MET A 21 -0.14 5.41 -3.18
C MET A 21 -0.17 4.39 -2.03
N LYS A 22 0.93 4.27 -1.28
CA LYS A 22 1.00 3.41 -0.09
C LYS A 22 -0.09 3.77 0.91
N SER A 23 -0.25 5.07 1.18
CA SER A 23 -1.25 5.56 2.14
C SER A 23 -2.67 5.19 1.69
N SER A 24 -2.98 5.36 0.40
CA SER A 24 -4.27 4.93 -0.16
C SER A 24 -4.50 3.42 0.00
N PHE A 25 -3.50 2.59 -0.29
CA PHE A 25 -3.62 1.14 -0.13
C PHE A 25 -3.84 0.74 1.34
N SER A 26 -3.11 1.34 2.28
CA SER A 26 -3.32 1.09 3.71
C SER A 26 -4.71 1.54 4.18
N SER A 27 -5.24 2.66 3.66
CA SER A 27 -6.63 3.06 3.95
C SER A 27 -7.64 2.04 3.41
N THR A 28 -7.43 1.50 2.22
CA THR A 28 -8.29 0.44 1.66
C THR A 28 -8.27 -0.83 2.52
N GLU A 29 -7.09 -1.25 3.00
CA GLU A 29 -6.95 -2.41 3.88
C GLU A 29 -7.71 -2.21 5.21
N SER A 30 -7.65 -1.00 5.78
CA SER A 30 -8.40 -0.66 6.98
C SER A 30 -9.93 -0.69 6.76
N ILE A 31 -10.39 -0.23 5.60
CA ILE A 31 -11.82 -0.26 5.24
C ILE A 31 -12.29 -1.71 5.06
N ASP A 32 -11.52 -2.53 4.35
CA ASP A 32 -11.83 -3.95 4.13
C ASP A 32 -11.95 -4.73 5.45
N CYS A 33 -11.02 -4.49 6.37
CA CYS A 33 -11.09 -5.05 7.71
C CYS A 33 -12.35 -4.61 8.47
N SER A 34 -12.72 -3.33 8.35
CA SER A 34 -13.95 -2.80 8.98
C SER A 34 -15.21 -3.42 8.38
N VAL A 35 -15.27 -3.55 7.06
CA VAL A 35 -16.39 -4.19 6.34
C VAL A 35 -16.50 -5.66 6.75
N SER A 36 -15.39 -6.39 6.80
CA SER A 36 -15.34 -7.78 7.24
C SER A 36 -15.89 -7.95 8.67
N ILE A 37 -15.56 -7.04 9.59
CA ILE A 37 -16.07 -7.05 10.96
C ILE A 37 -17.58 -6.81 11.00
N GLU A 38 -18.09 -5.82 10.27
CA GLU A 38 -19.52 -5.53 10.22
C GLU A 38 -20.32 -6.67 9.56
N LEU A 39 -19.77 -7.31 8.53
CA LEU A 39 -20.35 -8.51 7.92
C LEU A 39 -20.39 -9.68 8.89
N GLN A 40 -19.34 -9.89 9.70
CA GLN A 40 -19.34 -10.90 10.75
C GLN A 40 -20.39 -10.61 11.84
N LYS A 41 -20.57 -9.34 12.24
CA LYS A 41 -21.62 -8.97 13.19
C LYS A 41 -23.01 -9.23 12.63
N LEU A 42 -23.25 -8.82 11.37
CA LEU A 42 -24.50 -9.10 10.67
C LEU A 42 -24.74 -10.61 10.59
N ALA A 43 -23.69 -11.37 10.29
CA ALA A 43 -23.72 -12.82 10.23
C ALA A 43 -24.15 -13.48 11.54
N ILE A 44 -23.56 -13.06 12.66
CA ILE A 44 -23.91 -13.53 14.00
C ILE A 44 -25.36 -13.16 14.32
N ASN A 45 -25.76 -11.91 14.08
CA ASN A 45 -27.12 -11.45 14.31
C ASN A 45 -28.15 -12.23 13.46
N CYS A 46 -27.82 -12.55 12.22
CA CYS A 46 -28.66 -13.40 11.36
C CYS A 46 -28.77 -14.81 11.92
N MET A 47 -27.67 -15.44 12.37
CA MET A 47 -27.70 -16.78 13.00
C MET A 47 -28.53 -16.81 14.28
N THR A 48 -28.54 -15.74 15.08
CA THR A 48 -29.39 -15.65 16.28
C THR A 48 -30.86 -15.42 15.96
N THR A 49 -31.19 -14.94 14.76
CA THR A 49 -32.56 -14.54 14.36
C THR A 49 -33.21 -15.54 13.40
N PHE A 50 -32.43 -16.22 12.56
CA PHE A 50 -32.88 -17.18 11.56
C PHE A 50 -31.87 -18.35 11.43
N SER A 51 -32.37 -19.57 11.19
CA SER A 51 -31.50 -20.70 10.82
C SER A 51 -30.98 -20.48 9.40
N CYS A 52 -29.83 -19.82 9.27
CA CYS A 52 -29.22 -19.54 7.97
C CYS A 52 -28.43 -20.75 7.48
N ILE A 53 -29.09 -21.64 6.73
CA ILE A 53 -28.48 -22.83 6.10
C ILE A 53 -27.30 -22.44 5.15
N ASN A 54 -27.28 -21.19 4.66
CA ASN A 54 -26.45 -20.76 3.54
C ASN A 54 -25.23 -19.91 3.98
N MET A 55 -24.96 -19.85 5.28
CA MET A 55 -24.00 -18.89 5.83
C MET A 55 -22.56 -19.09 5.37
N GLY A 56 -22.13 -20.35 5.25
CA GLY A 56 -20.81 -20.70 4.74
C GLY A 56 -20.63 -20.33 3.25
N GLU A 57 -21.70 -20.42 2.46
CA GLU A 57 -21.70 -20.02 1.05
C GLU A 57 -21.50 -18.51 0.91
N LEU A 58 -22.23 -17.71 1.69
CA LEU A 58 -22.13 -16.25 1.67
C LEU A 58 -20.72 -15.76 2.04
N MET A 59 -20.13 -16.31 3.10
CA MET A 59 -18.74 -16.01 3.51
C MET A 59 -17.73 -16.42 2.44
N SER A 60 -17.97 -17.52 1.73
CA SER A 60 -17.09 -17.97 0.64
C SER A 60 -17.22 -17.07 -0.60
N GLU A 61 -18.41 -16.58 -0.93
CA GLU A 61 -18.60 -15.64 -2.05
C GLU A 61 -17.97 -14.27 -1.74
N GLU A 62 -18.14 -13.77 -0.52
CA GLU A 62 -17.52 -12.52 -0.07
C GLU A 62 -15.99 -12.61 -0.17
N LYS A 63 -15.39 -13.71 0.30
CA LYS A 63 -13.95 -13.95 0.17
C LYS A 63 -13.48 -14.05 -1.29
N LYS A 64 -14.31 -14.58 -2.20
CA LYS A 64 -14.00 -14.59 -3.65
C LYS A 64 -14.08 -13.18 -4.25
N LEU A 65 -15.10 -12.40 -3.88
CA LEU A 65 -15.27 -11.02 -4.31
C LEU A 65 -14.14 -10.11 -3.82
N ASN A 66 -13.69 -10.30 -2.58
CA ASN A 66 -12.62 -9.52 -1.95
C ASN A 66 -11.22 -10.16 -2.12
N LYS A 67 -11.05 -11.08 -3.08
CA LYS A 67 -9.77 -11.78 -3.27
C LYS A 67 -8.61 -10.82 -3.58
N ASP A 68 -8.83 -9.83 -4.43
CA ASP A 68 -7.79 -8.86 -4.80
C ASP A 68 -7.38 -7.98 -3.62
N VAL A 69 -8.35 -7.66 -2.75
CA VAL A 69 -8.10 -6.91 -1.52
C VAL A 69 -7.33 -7.75 -0.51
N THR A 70 -7.74 -9.00 -0.30
CA THR A 70 -7.12 -9.89 0.71
C THR A 70 -5.76 -10.45 0.29
N GLU A 71 -5.53 -10.71 -1.00
CA GLU A 71 -4.28 -11.37 -1.46
C GLU A 71 -3.30 -10.42 -2.17
N SER A 72 -3.80 -9.41 -2.90
CA SER A 72 -2.97 -8.57 -3.77
C SER A 72 -2.64 -7.21 -3.14
N LEU A 73 -3.50 -6.68 -2.26
CA LEU A 73 -3.27 -5.41 -1.58
C LEU A 73 -2.05 -5.44 -0.65
N PRO A 74 -1.84 -6.44 0.23
CA PRO A 74 -0.67 -6.46 1.12
C PRO A 74 0.64 -6.56 0.33
N LYS A 75 0.64 -7.29 -0.79
CA LYS A 75 1.79 -7.38 -1.70
C LYS A 75 2.08 -6.03 -2.35
N SER A 76 1.06 -5.28 -2.72
CA SER A 76 1.19 -3.95 -3.32
C SER A 76 1.70 -2.91 -2.32
N VAL A 77 1.23 -2.96 -1.07
CA VAL A 77 1.76 -2.14 0.04
C VAL A 77 3.24 -2.41 0.24
N LYS A 78 3.63 -3.69 0.39
CA LYS A 78 5.04 -4.08 0.57
C LYS A 78 5.91 -3.65 -0.60
N LYS A 79 5.44 -3.82 -1.84
CA LYS A 79 6.17 -3.36 -3.04
C LYS A 79 6.40 -1.85 -3.04
N CYS A 80 5.44 -1.07 -2.55
CA CYS A 80 5.61 0.38 -2.40
C CYS A 80 6.63 0.71 -1.30
N GLU A 81 6.61 0.00 -0.17
CA GLU A 81 7.59 0.16 0.90
C GLU A 81 9.02 -0.10 0.41
N ASP A 82 9.24 -1.27 -0.20
CA ASP A 82 10.54 -1.67 -0.74
C ASP A 82 11.05 -0.64 -1.76
N LYS A 83 10.15 -0.12 -2.61
CA LYS A 83 10.53 0.86 -3.64
C LYS A 83 10.88 2.22 -3.03
N VAL A 84 10.16 2.66 -2.00
CA VAL A 84 10.47 3.89 -1.28
C VAL A 84 11.85 3.79 -0.61
N GLU A 85 12.17 2.66 0.03
CA GLU A 85 13.49 2.46 0.62
C GLU A 85 14.60 2.48 -0.43
N GLN A 86 14.39 1.78 -1.56
CA GLN A 86 15.35 1.78 -2.67
C GLN A 86 15.60 3.20 -3.19
N LEU A 87 14.54 3.98 -3.44
CA LEU A 87 14.66 5.35 -3.95
C LEU A 87 15.31 6.28 -2.93
N LYS A 88 15.05 6.11 -1.63
CA LYS A 88 15.74 6.86 -0.57
C LYS A 88 17.25 6.61 -0.59
N LEU A 89 17.68 5.36 -0.78
CA LEU A 89 19.10 5.01 -0.91
C LEU A 89 19.72 5.63 -2.16
N GLN A 90 19.04 5.53 -3.31
CA GLN A 90 19.49 6.14 -4.56
C GLN A 90 19.60 7.66 -4.45
N LYS A 91 18.60 8.31 -3.84
CA LYS A 91 18.64 9.76 -3.58
C LYS A 91 19.85 10.16 -2.74
N ARG A 92 20.16 9.42 -1.67
CA ARG A 92 21.35 9.67 -0.85
C ARG A 92 22.64 9.58 -1.67
N SER A 93 22.78 8.55 -2.51
CA SER A 93 23.94 8.43 -3.41
C SER A 93 24.07 9.64 -4.33
N MET A 94 22.98 10.01 -5.00
CA MET A 94 22.98 11.18 -5.90
C MET A 94 23.30 12.48 -5.18
N GLN A 95 22.82 12.66 -3.94
CA GLN A 95 23.14 13.83 -3.13
C GLN A 95 24.64 13.90 -2.77
N ILE A 96 25.27 12.77 -2.45
CA ILE A 96 26.72 12.73 -2.18
C ILE A 96 27.51 13.13 -3.43
N GLU A 97 27.18 12.53 -4.58
CA GLU A 97 27.82 12.84 -5.85
C GLU A 97 27.65 14.32 -6.26
N ASP A 98 26.48 14.89 -6.02
CA ASP A 98 26.17 16.30 -6.32
C ASP A 98 26.94 17.27 -5.39
N ILE A 99 27.04 16.94 -4.09
CA ILE A 99 27.87 17.70 -3.14
C ILE A 99 29.34 17.67 -3.57
N GLU A 100 29.87 16.49 -3.94
CA GLU A 100 31.25 16.36 -4.41
C GLU A 100 31.50 17.16 -5.69
N TYR A 101 30.54 17.18 -6.61
CA TYR A 101 30.61 17.99 -7.83
C TYR A 101 30.67 19.48 -7.49
N HIS A 102 29.73 19.97 -6.66
CA HIS A 102 29.65 21.38 -6.27
C HIS A 102 30.76 21.86 -5.34
N SER A 103 31.50 20.94 -4.70
CA SER A 103 32.66 21.29 -3.85
C SER A 103 33.98 21.37 -4.60
N ARG A 104 34.01 20.97 -5.88
CA ARG A 104 35.21 20.98 -6.75
C ARG A 104 35.24 22.15 -7.73
N ASP A 105 34.12 22.86 -7.89
CA ASP A 105 33.97 24.13 -8.61
C ASP A 105 34.09 25.31 -7.62
#